data_AF-A0A1W1WP21-F1
#
_entry.id   AF-A0A1W1WP21-F1
#
_cell.length_a   1.000
_cell.length_b   1.000
_cell.length_c   1.000
_cell.angle_alpha   90.00
_cell.angle_beta   90.00
_cell.angle_gamma   90.00
#
_symmetry.space_group_name_H-M   'P 1'
#
loop_
_entity.id
_entity.type
_entity.pdbx_description
1 polymer ?
#
loop_
_entity_poly.entity_id
_entity_poly.type
_entity_poly.pdbx_seq_one_letter_code
_entity_poly.pdbx_strand_id
1 'polypeptide(L)'
;MLRLCSLILIDRKPALIRAWHRVFDGIPNIAIRHQAHGELLIGQALIVPTPHTPYTHLIIAPTMRTPRPVRSTLHAYLAFRGLLLALAEWNAQHPSDSVTRCTCPGLGTGIGRLSADRAAQQMRAAWDTVQQGPPAAFPSLRTLSAQEDQWRYGWLGYLFYH
;
A
#
# COMPACT_ATOMS: atom_id res chain seq x y z
N MET A 1 -10.22 -3.88 -36.61
CA MET A 1 -10.69 -4.57 -35.39
C MET A 1 -9.90 -4.01 -34.21
N LEU A 2 -10.56 -3.38 -33.23
CA LEU A 2 -9.88 -2.89 -32.02
C LEU A 2 -9.49 -4.10 -31.15
N ARG A 3 -8.19 -4.32 -30.96
CA ARG A 3 -7.68 -5.37 -30.07
C ARG A 3 -7.65 -4.81 -28.66
N LEU A 4 -8.60 -5.21 -27.81
CA LEU A 4 -8.61 -4.81 -26.40
C LEU A 4 -7.50 -5.57 -25.66
N CYS A 5 -6.86 -4.90 -24.70
CA CYS A 5 -5.84 -5.47 -23.83
C CYS A 5 -6.45 -6.44 -22.79
N SER A 6 -5.59 -7.14 -22.05
CA SER A 6 -6.02 -7.92 -20.88
C SER A 6 -6.57 -7.00 -19.78
N LEU A 7 -7.78 -7.29 -19.31
CA LEU A 7 -8.51 -6.51 -18.30
C LEU A 7 -8.68 -7.33 -17.01
N ILE A 8 -8.33 -6.73 -15.88
CA ILE A 8 -8.57 -7.34 -14.57
C ILE A 8 -9.63 -6.52 -13.84
N LEU A 9 -10.78 -7.13 -13.58
CA LEU A 9 -11.88 -6.58 -12.80
C LEU A 9 -11.70 -6.98 -11.33
N ILE A 10 -11.55 -5.97 -10.46
CA ILE A 10 -11.33 -6.19 -9.03
C ILE A 10 -12.30 -5.30 -8.26
N ASP A 11 -13.10 -5.91 -7.38
CA ASP A 11 -13.97 -5.21 -6.45
C ASP A 11 -14.19 -6.07 -5.20
N ARG A 12 -14.77 -5.44 -4.18
CA ARG A 12 -15.05 -6.02 -2.86
C ARG A 12 -16.51 -6.44 -2.69
N LYS A 13 -17.43 -6.02 -3.56
CA LYS A 13 -18.87 -6.32 -3.45
C LYS A 13 -19.15 -7.71 -4.02
N PRO A 14 -19.54 -8.72 -3.22
CA PRO A 14 -19.76 -10.07 -3.72
C PRO A 14 -20.86 -10.14 -4.78
N ALA A 15 -21.88 -9.29 -4.67
CA ALA A 15 -22.94 -9.18 -5.67
C ALA A 15 -22.42 -8.67 -7.02
N LEU A 16 -21.47 -7.72 -7.01
CA LEU A 16 -20.84 -7.19 -8.21
C LEU A 16 -19.86 -8.19 -8.82
N ILE A 17 -19.04 -8.84 -7.99
CA ILE A 17 -18.17 -9.93 -8.44
C ILE A 17 -18.99 -11.05 -9.10
N ARG A 18 -20.08 -11.50 -8.46
CA ARG A 18 -21.00 -12.48 -9.05
C ARG A 18 -21.65 -11.96 -10.33
N ALA A 19 -22.02 -10.69 -10.39
CA ALA A 19 -22.55 -10.09 -11.61
C ALA A 19 -21.50 -10.08 -12.73
N TRP A 20 -20.25 -9.75 -12.42
CA TRP A 20 -19.17 -9.80 -13.39
C TRP A 20 -18.89 -11.21 -13.87
N HIS A 21 -18.88 -12.20 -12.98
CA HIS A 21 -18.75 -13.60 -13.41
C HIS A 21 -19.88 -13.98 -14.38
N ARG A 22 -21.14 -13.65 -14.05
CA ARG A 22 -22.27 -13.93 -14.94
C ARG A 22 -22.19 -13.26 -16.32
N VAL A 23 -21.52 -12.12 -16.44
CA VAL A 23 -21.53 -11.30 -17.67
C VAL A 23 -20.23 -11.43 -18.48
N PHE A 24 -19.09 -11.60 -17.81
CA PHE A 24 -17.77 -11.57 -18.42
C PHE A 24 -17.04 -12.93 -18.40
N ASP A 25 -17.57 -13.95 -17.71
CA ASP A 25 -16.96 -15.29 -17.77
C ASP A 25 -16.96 -15.81 -19.22
N GLY A 26 -15.83 -16.41 -19.62
CA GLY A 26 -15.63 -16.91 -20.99
C GLY A 26 -15.16 -15.87 -22.01
N ILE A 27 -15.12 -14.58 -21.65
CA ILE A 27 -14.50 -13.55 -22.51
C ILE A 27 -12.97 -13.67 -22.39
N PRO A 28 -12.24 -13.88 -23.51
CA PRO A 28 -10.79 -14.03 -23.46
C PRO A 28 -10.13 -12.74 -22.94
N ASN A 29 -9.07 -12.92 -22.16
CA ASN A 29 -8.26 -11.85 -21.57
C ASN A 29 -8.98 -11.02 -20.48
N ILE A 30 -10.06 -11.51 -19.87
CA ILE A 30 -10.67 -10.90 -18.66
C ILE A 30 -10.42 -11.80 -17.44
N ALA A 31 -9.93 -11.21 -16.34
CA ALA A 31 -9.83 -11.87 -15.04
C ALA A 31 -10.66 -11.14 -13.98
N ILE A 32 -11.38 -11.87 -13.15
CA ILE A 32 -12.17 -11.32 -12.03
C ILE A 32 -11.56 -11.80 -10.72
N ARG A 33 -11.26 -10.87 -9.81
CA ARG A 33 -10.68 -11.20 -8.49
C ARG A 33 -11.54 -10.65 -7.36
N HIS A 34 -11.82 -11.52 -6.39
CA HIS A 34 -12.41 -11.17 -5.10
C HIS A 34 -11.30 -11.19 -4.05
N GLN A 35 -10.84 -10.02 -3.61
CA GLN A 35 -9.72 -9.92 -2.67
C GLN A 35 -10.09 -9.09 -1.43
N ALA A 36 -9.38 -9.38 -0.32
CA ALA A 36 -9.39 -8.66 0.95
C ALA A 36 -10.67 -8.72 1.82
N HIS A 37 -11.36 -9.86 1.95
CA HIS A 37 -12.50 -10.06 2.89
C HIS A 37 -13.54 -8.90 2.95
N GLY A 38 -13.69 -8.11 1.88
CA GLY A 38 -14.57 -6.93 1.83
C GLY A 38 -13.91 -5.56 2.10
N GLU A 39 -12.70 -5.48 2.65
CA GLU A 39 -11.95 -4.24 2.91
C GLU A 39 -10.43 -4.51 3.07
N LEU A 40 -9.58 -3.72 2.40
CA LEU A 40 -8.14 -3.70 2.67
C LEU A 40 -7.86 -2.60 3.71
N LEU A 41 -7.35 -2.98 4.88
CA LEU A 41 -7.11 -2.05 5.98
C LEU A 41 -5.81 -1.27 5.78
N ILE A 42 -5.71 -0.11 6.44
CA ILE A 42 -4.46 0.66 6.50
C ILE A 42 -3.41 -0.20 7.22
N GLY A 43 -2.24 -0.36 6.60
CA GLY A 43 -1.22 -1.30 7.08
C GLY A 43 -1.19 -2.62 6.30
N GLN A 44 -2.18 -2.88 5.46
CA GLN A 44 -2.16 -3.97 4.50
C GLN A 44 -1.89 -3.43 3.10
N ALA A 45 -1.36 -4.30 2.23
CA ALA A 45 -1.23 -4.01 0.82
C ALA A 45 -1.54 -5.24 -0.02
N LEU A 46 -1.98 -4.99 -1.25
CA LEU A 46 -2.30 -6.01 -2.23
C LEU A 46 -1.48 -5.77 -3.49
N ILE A 47 -0.82 -6.82 -3.99
CA ILE A 47 -0.08 -6.79 -5.25
C ILE A 47 -0.91 -7.50 -6.31
N VAL A 48 -1.10 -6.82 -7.44
CA VAL A 48 -1.87 -7.29 -8.59
C VAL A 48 -0.94 -7.30 -9.80
N PRO A 49 -0.60 -8.46 -10.36
CA PRO A 49 0.12 -8.54 -11.62
C PRO A 49 -0.67 -7.89 -12.75
N THR A 50 0.01 -7.07 -13.53
CA THR A 50 -0.52 -6.36 -14.71
C THR A 50 0.36 -6.70 -15.91
N PRO A 51 0.35 -7.97 -16.37
CA PRO A 51 1.17 -8.42 -17.48
C PRO A 51 0.84 -7.61 -18.74
N HIS A 52 1.83 -7.47 -19.62
CA HIS A 52 1.70 -6.73 -20.90
C HIS A 52 1.53 -5.21 -20.76
N THR A 53 1.91 -4.63 -19.62
CA THR A 53 2.05 -3.17 -19.46
C THR A 53 3.48 -2.81 -19.05
N PRO A 54 3.93 -1.54 -19.24
CA PRO A 54 5.23 -1.10 -18.75
C PRO A 54 5.40 -1.20 -17.23
N TYR A 55 4.30 -1.25 -16.48
CA TYR A 55 4.26 -1.45 -15.04
C TYR A 55 3.74 -2.85 -14.76
N THR A 56 4.64 -3.82 -14.61
CA THR A 56 4.27 -5.24 -14.51
C THR A 56 3.39 -5.58 -13.30
N HIS A 57 3.35 -4.70 -12.30
CA HIS A 57 2.57 -4.88 -11.09
C HIS A 57 1.92 -3.56 -10.64
N LEU A 58 0.69 -3.67 -10.12
CA LEU A 58 0.01 -2.63 -9.37
C LEU A 58 0.01 -2.98 -7.88
N ILE A 59 0.41 -2.05 -7.03
CA ILE A 59 0.36 -2.21 -5.57
C ILE A 59 -0.70 -1.28 -5.00
N ILE A 60 -1.65 -1.85 -4.26
CA ILE A 60 -2.74 -1.13 -3.60
C ILE A 60 -2.43 -1.07 -2.11
N ALA A 61 -2.16 0.12 -1.58
CA ALA A 61 -1.83 0.36 -0.17
C ALA A 61 -2.70 1.49 0.39
N PRO A 62 -3.81 1.18 1.09
CA PRO A 62 -4.76 2.19 1.55
C PRO A 62 -4.16 3.11 2.62
N THR A 63 -4.30 4.42 2.41
CA THR A 63 -3.93 5.45 3.40
C THR A 63 -5.13 5.92 4.22
N MET A 64 -6.34 5.53 3.84
CA MET A 64 -7.60 5.93 4.48
C MET A 64 -8.64 4.84 4.25
N ARG A 65 -9.49 4.59 5.24
CA ARG A 65 -10.72 3.79 5.08
C ARG A 65 -11.79 4.52 4.28
N THR A 66 -11.99 5.80 4.59
CA THR A 66 -12.90 6.71 3.88
C THR A 66 -12.17 8.02 3.59
N PRO A 67 -12.48 8.72 2.48
CA PRO A 67 -11.84 10.00 2.15
C PRO A 67 -12.02 11.03 3.29
N ARG A 68 -10.93 11.39 3.99
CA ARG A 68 -10.94 12.39 5.07
C ARG A 68 -9.52 12.86 5.42
N PRO A 69 -9.34 14.00 6.11
CA PRO A 69 -8.03 14.41 6.61
C PRO A 69 -7.41 13.39 7.59
N VAL A 70 -6.09 13.22 7.52
CA VAL A 70 -5.28 12.28 8.32
C VAL A 70 -3.98 12.91 8.86
N ARG A 71 -3.96 14.23 8.99
CA ARG A 71 -2.79 15.09 9.30
C ARG A 71 -2.01 14.72 10.58
N SER A 72 -2.69 14.10 11.54
CA SER A 72 -2.18 13.76 12.88
C SER A 72 -2.09 12.25 13.09
N THR A 73 -2.01 11.47 12.01
CA THR A 73 -2.00 10.01 12.04
C THR A 73 -0.68 9.46 11.51
N LEU A 74 -0.50 8.14 11.62
CA LEU A 74 0.60 7.38 11.01
C LEU A 74 0.20 6.68 9.72
N HIS A 75 -0.83 7.15 9.03
CA HIS A 75 -1.39 6.41 7.91
C HIS A 75 -0.38 6.24 6.75
N ALA A 76 0.51 7.21 6.50
CA ALA A 76 1.55 7.04 5.48
C ALA A 76 2.59 6.00 5.91
N TYR A 77 2.99 6.01 7.19
CA TYR A 77 3.89 4.99 7.75
C TYR A 77 3.27 3.58 7.61
N LEU A 78 2.04 3.41 8.08
CA LEU A 78 1.36 2.11 8.06
C LEU A 78 1.16 1.61 6.62
N ALA A 79 0.63 2.45 5.73
CA ALA A 79 0.42 2.08 4.33
C ALA A 79 1.73 1.70 3.63
N PHE A 80 2.81 2.48 3.84
CA PHE A 80 4.09 2.20 3.23
C PHE A 80 4.73 0.93 3.81
N ARG A 81 4.66 0.72 5.13
CA ARG A 81 5.13 -0.50 5.78
C ARG A 81 4.38 -1.73 5.27
N GLY A 82 3.05 -1.65 5.13
CA GLY A 82 2.22 -2.71 4.56
C GLY A 82 2.63 -3.06 3.13
N LEU A 83 2.89 -2.04 2.30
CA LEU A 83 3.40 -2.20 0.94
C LEU A 83 4.76 -2.92 0.91
N LEU A 84 5.70 -2.51 1.76
CA LEU A 84 7.04 -3.09 1.78
C LEU A 84 7.02 -4.56 2.24
N LEU A 85 6.21 -4.88 3.25
CA LEU A 85 6.03 -6.25 3.72
C LEU A 85 5.36 -7.12 2.65
N ALA A 86 4.32 -6.61 1.98
CA ALA A 86 3.68 -7.32 0.88
C ALA A 86 4.64 -7.57 -0.28
N LEU A 87 5.52 -6.62 -0.60
CA LEU A 87 6.56 -6.77 -1.61
C LEU A 87 7.58 -7.84 -1.22
N ALA A 88 8.06 -7.82 0.03
CA ALA A 88 9.01 -8.81 0.52
C ALA A 88 8.42 -10.22 0.45
N GLU A 89 7.17 -10.38 0.88
CA GLU A 89 6.46 -11.66 0.81
C GLU A 89 6.18 -12.11 -0.63
N TRP A 90 5.75 -11.20 -1.50
CA TRP A 90 5.55 -11.49 -2.92
C TRP A 90 6.82 -12.02 -3.56
N ASN A 91 7.94 -11.32 -3.39
CA ASN A 91 9.23 -11.69 -3.98
C ASN A 91 9.74 -13.04 -3.43
N ALA A 92 9.47 -13.35 -2.15
CA ALA A 92 9.80 -14.64 -1.56
C ALA A 92 8.98 -15.79 -2.16
N GLN A 93 7.68 -15.55 -2.41
CA GLN A 93 6.76 -16.56 -2.97
C GLN A 93 6.87 -16.70 -4.49
N HIS A 94 7.30 -15.66 -5.20
CA HIS A 94 7.34 -15.58 -6.67
C HIS A 94 8.72 -15.16 -7.18
N PRO A 95 9.79 -15.95 -6.93
CA PRO A 95 11.16 -15.56 -7.28
C PRO A 95 11.34 -15.24 -8.78
N SER A 96 10.61 -15.94 -9.67
CA SER A 96 10.64 -15.70 -11.11
C SER A 96 9.86 -14.46 -11.58
N ASP A 97 9.07 -13.83 -10.71
CA ASP A 97 8.25 -12.63 -10.99
C ASP A 97 8.48 -11.56 -9.92
N SER A 98 9.74 -11.40 -9.50
CA SER A 98 10.12 -10.49 -8.44
C SER A 98 10.02 -9.02 -8.88
N VAL A 99 9.45 -8.18 -8.01
CA VAL A 99 9.42 -6.73 -8.17
C VAL A 99 10.71 -6.13 -7.61
N THR A 100 11.59 -5.64 -8.49
CA THR A 100 12.89 -5.05 -8.13
C THR A 100 12.89 -3.52 -8.12
N ARG A 101 11.86 -2.90 -8.73
CA ARG A 101 11.68 -1.45 -8.78
C ARG A 101 10.23 -1.11 -8.60
N CYS A 102 9.95 -0.15 -7.72
CA CYS A 102 8.63 0.45 -7.58
C CYS A 102 8.73 1.97 -7.66
N THR A 103 7.64 2.60 -8.11
CA THR A 103 7.45 4.04 -7.96
C THR A 103 6.30 4.24 -6.98
N CYS A 104 6.47 5.17 -6.03
CA CYS A 104 5.50 5.39 -4.97
C CYS A 104 5.19 6.90 -4.88
N PRO A 105 3.91 7.31 -4.94
CA PRO A 105 3.55 8.70 -4.73
C PRO A 105 3.62 9.09 -3.24
N GLY A 106 3.53 10.38 -2.94
CA GLY A 106 3.38 10.86 -1.56
C GLY A 106 2.10 10.32 -0.93
N LEU A 107 2.22 9.41 0.04
CA LEU A 107 1.07 8.73 0.63
C LEU A 107 0.32 9.64 1.60
N GLY A 108 -0.99 9.81 1.40
CA GLY A 108 -1.86 10.60 2.28
C GLY A 108 -1.78 12.13 2.09
N THR A 109 -1.03 12.61 1.10
CA THR A 109 -0.79 14.06 0.89
C THR A 109 -1.92 14.79 0.17
N GLY A 110 -2.72 14.07 -0.63
CA GLY A 110 -3.89 14.62 -1.34
C GLY A 110 -5.09 14.84 -0.42
N ILE A 111 -6.15 14.03 -0.56
CA ILE A 111 -7.36 14.12 0.28
C ILE A 111 -7.06 14.00 1.78
N GLY A 112 -6.04 13.21 2.14
CA GLY A 112 -5.58 13.06 3.51
C GLY A 112 -4.96 14.32 4.11
N ARG A 113 -4.54 15.27 3.27
CA ARG A 113 -3.91 16.54 3.65
C ARG A 113 -2.69 16.42 4.58
N LEU A 114 -2.04 15.25 4.62
CA LEU A 114 -0.78 15.09 5.32
C LEU A 114 0.27 15.97 4.62
N SER A 115 1.01 16.78 5.36
CA SER A 115 2.06 17.62 4.77
C SER A 115 3.12 16.74 4.10
N ALA A 116 3.73 17.22 3.01
CA ALA A 116 4.77 16.50 2.28
C ALA A 116 5.91 16.02 3.21
N ASP A 117 6.41 16.90 4.09
CA ASP A 117 7.51 16.57 5.02
C ASP A 117 7.15 15.41 5.95
N ARG A 118 5.98 15.48 6.61
CA ARG A 118 5.50 14.39 7.48
C ARG A 118 5.27 13.09 6.71
N ALA A 119 4.74 13.16 5.49
CA ALA A 119 4.56 11.97 4.66
C ALA A 119 5.91 11.32 4.33
N ALA A 120 6.89 12.11 3.87
CA ALA A 120 8.24 11.64 3.57
C ALA A 120 8.92 11.04 4.81
N GLN A 121 8.81 11.69 5.97
CA GLN A 121 9.35 11.19 7.24
C GLN A 121 8.72 9.86 7.65
N GLN A 122 7.40 9.76 7.58
CA GLN A 122 6.69 8.52 7.89
C GLN A 122 7.06 7.38 6.92
N MET A 123 7.18 7.67 5.62
CA MET A 123 7.61 6.70 4.62
C MET A 123 9.06 6.25 4.87
N ARG A 124 9.97 7.18 5.22
CA ARG A 124 11.35 6.84 5.61
C ARG A 124 11.41 5.98 6.86
N ALA A 125 10.65 6.31 7.90
CA ALA A 125 10.58 5.52 9.12
C ALA A 125 10.08 4.09 8.86
N ALA A 126 9.09 3.93 7.98
CA ALA A 126 8.60 2.62 7.57
C ALA A 126 9.67 1.81 6.81
N TRP A 127 10.39 2.46 5.89
CA TRP A 127 11.53 1.85 5.18
C TRP A 127 12.59 1.34 6.15
N ASP A 128 13.08 2.20 7.04
CA ASP A 128 14.12 1.84 7.99
C ASP A 128 13.66 0.70 8.92
N THR A 129 12.40 0.72 9.36
CA THR A 129 11.82 -0.35 10.18
C THR A 129 11.83 -1.69 9.46
N VAL A 130 11.43 -1.74 8.18
CA VAL A 130 11.39 -3.00 7.42
C VAL A 130 12.80 -3.51 7.12
N GLN A 131 13.74 -2.62 6.81
CA GLN A 131 15.14 -2.98 6.56
C GLN A 131 15.85 -3.55 7.79
N GLN A 132 15.51 -3.08 9.00
CA GLN A 132 16.05 -3.62 10.25
C GLN A 132 15.53 -5.03 10.58
N GLY A 133 14.42 -5.44 9.95
CA GLY A 133 13.76 -6.71 10.25
C GLY A 133 12.96 -6.68 11.56
N PRO A 134 12.29 -7.78 11.92
CA PRO A 134 11.54 -7.87 13.16
C PRO A 134 12.48 -7.75 14.38
N PRO A 135 12.11 -6.99 15.42
CA PRO A 135 12.95 -6.85 16.60
C PRO A 135 13.01 -8.18 17.38
N ALA A 136 14.13 -8.43 18.05
CA ALA A 136 14.32 -9.64 18.86
C ALA A 136 13.29 -9.78 20.00
N ALA A 137 12.78 -8.65 20.50
CA ALA A 137 11.67 -8.59 21.44
C ALA A 137 10.73 -7.45 21.05
N PHE A 138 9.43 -7.64 21.31
CA PHE A 138 8.45 -6.59 21.03
C PHE A 138 8.71 -5.37 21.93
N PRO A 139 8.85 -4.15 21.38
CA PRO A 139 9.09 -2.96 22.20
C PRO A 139 7.91 -2.69 23.15
N SER A 140 8.19 -2.05 24.28
CA SER A 140 7.13 -1.67 25.21
C SER A 140 6.14 -0.70 24.54
N LEU A 141 4.86 -0.75 24.93
CA LEU A 141 3.84 0.16 24.40
C LEU A 141 4.19 1.63 24.63
N ARG A 142 4.90 1.94 25.71
CA ARG A 142 5.40 3.29 26.00
C ARG A 142 6.45 3.75 25.00
N THR A 143 7.38 2.85 24.66
CA THR A 143 8.42 3.10 23.66
C THR A 143 7.80 3.33 22.29
N LEU A 144 6.85 2.48 21.88
CA LEU A 144 6.14 2.63 20.62
C LEU A 144 5.36 3.95 20.58
N SER A 145 4.61 4.27 21.63
CA SER A 145 3.82 5.51 21.69
C SER A 145 4.71 6.75 21.54
N ALA A 146 5.86 6.80 22.23
CA ALA A 146 6.79 7.92 22.12
C ALA A 146 7.37 8.07 20.71
N GLN A 147 7.72 6.95 20.06
CA GLN A 147 8.20 6.94 18.68
C GLN A 147 7.11 7.38 17.70
N GLU A 148 5.89 6.89 17.88
CA GLU A 148 4.72 7.26 17.09
C GLU A 148 4.40 8.75 17.21
N ASP A 149 4.42 9.31 18.42
CA ASP A 149 4.20 10.73 18.65
C ASP A 149 5.29 11.60 18.01
N GLN A 150 6.54 11.12 18.05
CA GLN A 150 7.63 11.77 17.34
C GLN A 150 7.31 11.85 15.84
N TRP A 151 6.89 10.76 15.20
CA TRP A 151 6.56 10.75 13.76
C TRP A 151 5.26 11.50 13.41
N ARG A 152 4.32 11.63 14.35
CA ARG A 152 3.10 12.41 14.15
C ARG A 152 3.33 13.91 14.31
N TYR A 153 4.20 14.32 15.25
CA TYR A 153 4.25 15.69 15.75
C TYR A 153 5.65 16.31 15.87
N GLY A 154 6.68 15.50 16.13
CA GLY A 154 7.97 15.97 16.67
C GLY A 154 9.01 16.49 15.69
N TRP A 155 8.84 16.32 14.37
CA TRP A 155 9.91 16.55 13.40
C TRP A 155 9.90 17.92 12.68
N LEU A 156 9.19 18.93 13.21
CA LEU A 156 9.25 20.32 12.69
C LEU A 156 10.52 21.08 13.11
N GLY A 157 11.36 20.52 14.00
CA GLY A 157 12.55 21.19 14.54
C GLY A 157 13.86 21.03 13.74
N TYR A 158 13.90 20.19 12.69
CA TYR A 158 15.15 19.82 11.99
C TYR A 158 15.30 20.42 10.58
N LEU A 159 14.48 21.40 10.19
CA LEU A 159 14.59 22.10 8.91
C LEU A 159 15.61 23.25 8.89
N PHE A 160 16.51 23.34 9.88
CA PHE A 160 17.56 24.38 9.94
C PHE A 160 19.01 23.88 9.89
N TYR A 161 19.26 22.60 9.68
CA TYR A 161 20.61 22.10 9.44
C TYR A 161 20.61 21.06 8.33
N HIS A 162 20.82 21.53 7.10
CA HIS A 162 21.82 21.06 6.12
C HIS A 162 21.53 21.68 4.75
#